data_AF-A0AB36YSH7-F1
#
_entry.id   AF-A0AB36YSH7-F1
#
_cell.length_a   1.000
_cell.length_b   1.000
_cell.length_c   1.000
_cell.angle_alpha   90.00
_cell.angle_beta   90.00
_cell.angle_gamma   90.00
#
_symmetry.space_group_name_H-M   'P 1'
#
loop_
_entity.id
_entity.type
_entity.pdbx_description
1 polymer ?
#
loop_
_entity_poly.entity_id
_entity_poly.type
_entity_poly.pdbx_seq_one_letter_code
_entity_poly.pdbx_strand_id
1 'polypeptide(L)'
;MALTDKKRRFVDALLSGASNRESAIAAGYSEKTASQAGSKLAKDPDVLAEVGRRLKQKQASSTEVKPSRKVKDEQPQDLQTGELSLTETDDPRAFLTELMNAEGADMRLRLEAAKTLMPYSHGKVADQGKKEQKAEAAKQVAKGKYSQGKPPLSVVKN
;
A
#
# COMPACT_ATOMS: atom_id res chain seq x y z
N MET A 1 -0.92 -15.81 -35.40
CA MET A 1 -0.57 -17.20 -35.80
C MET A 1 -1.05 -18.13 -34.70
N ALA A 2 -1.51 -19.34 -34.99
CA ALA A 2 -1.99 -20.25 -33.94
C ALA A 2 -0.83 -20.61 -32.97
N LEU A 3 -1.13 -20.68 -31.67
CA LEU A 3 -0.14 -20.94 -30.61
C LEU A 3 0.58 -22.28 -30.89
N THR A 4 1.91 -22.26 -30.97
CA THR A 4 2.71 -23.48 -31.18
C THR A 4 2.58 -24.42 -29.98
N ASP A 5 2.76 -25.73 -30.18
CA ASP A 5 2.57 -26.70 -29.09
C ASP A 5 3.51 -26.48 -27.91
N LYS A 6 4.72 -25.96 -28.16
CA LYS A 6 5.66 -25.57 -27.09
C LYS A 6 5.14 -24.39 -26.27
N LYS A 7 4.56 -23.37 -26.93
CA LYS A 7 3.96 -22.22 -26.25
C LYS A 7 2.76 -22.64 -25.40
N ARG A 8 1.93 -23.59 -25.87
CA ARG A 8 0.82 -24.16 -25.08
C ARG A 8 1.31 -24.81 -23.79
N ARG A 9 2.30 -25.71 -23.88
CA ARG A 9 2.89 -26.37 -22.70
C ARG A 9 3.51 -25.39 -21.72
N PHE A 10 4.15 -24.34 -22.22
CA PHE A 10 4.69 -23.26 -21.40
C PHE A 10 3.59 -22.54 -20.63
N VAL A 11 2.48 -22.19 -21.30
CA VAL A 11 1.31 -21.57 -20.67
C VAL A 11 0.68 -22.49 -19.63
N ASP A 12 0.53 -23.78 -19.92
CA ASP A 12 -0.04 -24.75 -18.99
C ASP A 12 0.80 -24.85 -17.70
N ALA A 13 2.14 -24.90 -17.83
CA ALA A 13 3.05 -24.92 -16.69
C ALA A 13 3.05 -23.60 -15.89
N LEU A 14 2.93 -22.47 -16.58
CA LEU A 14 2.85 -21.16 -15.94
C LEU A 14 1.53 -21.01 -15.15
N LEU A 15 0.43 -21.53 -15.69
CA LEU A 15 -0.86 -21.57 -15.00
C LEU A 15 -0.90 -22.57 -13.84
N SER A 16 -0.05 -23.61 -13.86
CA SER A 16 0.15 -24.48 -12.69
C SER A 16 1.02 -23.85 -11.61
N GLY A 17 1.56 -22.64 -11.83
CA GLY A 17 2.34 -21.89 -10.85
C GLY A 17 3.84 -22.14 -10.90
N ALA A 18 4.36 -22.79 -11.94
CA ALA A 18 5.79 -22.99 -12.12
C ALA A 18 6.48 -21.66 -12.50
N SER A 19 7.76 -21.52 -12.16
CA SER A 19 8.55 -20.36 -12.57
C SER A 19 8.74 -20.31 -14.10
N ASN A 20 9.13 -19.16 -14.65
CA ASN A 20 9.39 -19.03 -16.10
C ASN A 20 10.47 -20.02 -16.59
N ARG A 21 11.47 -20.31 -15.75
CA ARG A 21 12.53 -21.27 -16.08
C ARG A 21 11.98 -22.70 -16.11
N GLU A 22 11.26 -23.11 -15.08
CA GLU A 22 10.67 -24.45 -14.99
C GLU A 22 9.61 -24.67 -16.06
N SER A 23 8.80 -23.66 -16.36
CA SER A 23 7.81 -23.68 -17.44
C SER A 23 8.46 -23.91 -18.80
N ALA A 24 9.64 -23.33 -19.04
CA ALA A 24 10.40 -23.58 -20.26
C ALA A 24 10.97 -25.00 -20.30
N ILE A 25 11.43 -25.55 -19.18
CA ILE A 25 11.89 -26.95 -19.10
C ILE A 25 10.71 -27.90 -19.39
N ALA A 26 9.54 -27.66 -18.79
CA ALA A 26 8.32 -28.43 -19.04
C ALA A 26 7.84 -28.33 -20.50
N ALA A 27 8.07 -27.19 -21.15
CA ALA A 27 7.79 -27.00 -22.58
C ALA A 27 8.83 -27.69 -23.51
N GLY A 28 9.90 -28.28 -22.96
CA GLY A 28 10.92 -29.02 -23.72
C GLY A 28 12.10 -28.18 -24.18
N TYR A 29 12.39 -27.04 -23.54
CA TYR A 29 13.62 -26.29 -23.76
C TYR A 29 14.76 -26.84 -22.89
N SER A 30 16.00 -26.77 -23.37
CA SER A 30 17.16 -27.25 -22.60
C SER A 30 17.31 -26.48 -21.29
N GLU A 31 17.67 -27.16 -20.20
CA GLU A 31 17.82 -26.54 -18.88
C GLU A 31 18.86 -25.41 -18.87
N LYS A 32 19.91 -25.52 -19.68
CA LYS A 32 20.97 -24.52 -19.80
C LYS A 32 20.43 -23.20 -20.39
N THR A 33 19.50 -23.29 -21.33
CA THR A 33 18.89 -22.13 -22.02
C THR A 33 17.50 -21.76 -21.51
N ALA A 34 16.91 -22.57 -20.62
CA ALA A 34 15.53 -22.44 -20.17
C ALA A 34 15.22 -21.07 -19.57
N SER A 35 16.15 -20.48 -18.82
CA SER A 35 15.98 -19.14 -18.24
C SER A 35 15.80 -18.06 -19.32
N GLN A 36 16.65 -18.08 -20.36
CA GLN A 36 16.58 -17.11 -21.46
C GLN A 36 15.34 -17.36 -22.35
N ALA A 37 15.05 -18.63 -22.66
CA ALA A 37 13.89 -19.01 -23.46
C ALA A 37 12.58 -18.64 -22.73
N GLY A 38 12.47 -18.95 -21.44
CA GLY A 38 11.32 -18.60 -20.61
C GLY A 38 11.10 -17.10 -20.52
N SER A 39 12.17 -16.30 -20.41
CA SER A 39 12.07 -14.83 -20.40
C SER A 39 11.59 -14.26 -21.73
N LYS A 40 11.94 -14.88 -22.86
CA LYS A 40 11.43 -14.52 -24.20
C LYS A 40 9.96 -14.89 -24.32
N LEU A 41 9.60 -16.13 -24.00
CA LEU A 41 8.23 -16.65 -24.08
C LEU A 41 7.26 -15.87 -23.17
N ALA A 42 7.70 -15.45 -21.99
CA ALA A 42 6.88 -14.65 -21.07
C ALA A 42 6.50 -13.27 -21.65
N LYS A 43 7.26 -12.76 -22.63
CA LYS A 43 6.99 -11.47 -23.29
C LYS A 43 6.31 -11.63 -24.65
N ASP A 44 6.18 -12.85 -25.16
CA ASP A 44 5.56 -13.10 -26.45
C ASP A 44 4.06 -12.76 -26.40
N PRO A 45 3.53 -11.99 -27.36
CA PRO A 45 2.14 -11.55 -27.34
C PRO A 45 1.14 -12.71 -27.41
N ASP A 46 1.48 -13.78 -28.14
CA ASP A 46 0.61 -14.97 -28.24
C ASP A 46 0.49 -15.69 -26.88
N VAL A 47 1.58 -15.73 -26.11
CA VAL A 47 1.61 -16.39 -24.79
C VAL A 47 0.79 -15.56 -23.80
N LEU A 48 0.98 -14.24 -23.78
CA LEU A 48 0.22 -13.33 -22.93
C LEU A 48 -1.29 -13.38 -23.25
N ALA A 49 -1.66 -13.41 -24.53
CA ALA A 49 -3.05 -13.50 -24.95
C ALA A 49 -3.71 -14.81 -24.47
N GLU A 50 -3.02 -15.94 -24.58
CA GLU A 50 -3.57 -17.22 -24.14
C GLU A 50 -3.63 -17.33 -22.61
N VAL A 51 -2.61 -16.84 -21.87
CA VAL A 51 -2.65 -16.78 -20.40
C VAL A 51 -3.83 -15.93 -19.95
N GLY A 52 -4.02 -14.75 -20.54
CA GLY A 52 -5.16 -13.87 -20.24
C GLY A 52 -6.50 -14.54 -20.54
N ARG A 53 -6.62 -15.21 -21.69
CA ARG A 53 -7.82 -15.97 -22.08
C ARG A 53 -8.11 -17.11 -21.11
N ARG A 54 -7.12 -17.93 -20.77
CA ARG A 54 -7.25 -19.06 -19.83
C ARG A 54 -7.65 -18.58 -18.43
N LEU A 55 -7.04 -17.49 -17.96
CA LEU A 55 -7.38 -16.89 -16.67
C LEU A 55 -8.82 -16.36 -16.67
N LYS A 56 -9.25 -15.68 -17.74
CA LYS A 56 -10.63 -15.21 -17.92
C LYS A 56 -11.63 -16.37 -17.97
N GLN A 57 -11.30 -17.45 -18.69
CA GLN A 57 -12.13 -18.66 -18.75
C GLN A 57 -12.25 -19.33 -17.38
N LYS A 58 -11.16 -19.45 -16.61
CA LYS A 58 -11.19 -20.01 -15.25
C LYS A 58 -12.04 -19.17 -14.29
N GLN A 59 -12.07 -17.85 -14.48
CA GLN A 59 -12.97 -16.94 -13.75
C GLN A 59 -14.43 -17.09 -14.20
N ALA A 60 -14.67 -17.26 -15.50
CA ALA A 60 -16.01 -17.46 -16.08
C ALA A 60 -16.62 -18.83 -15.72
N SER A 61 -15.82 -19.90 -15.68
CA SER A 61 -16.30 -21.22 -15.25
C SER A 61 -16.49 -21.31 -13.73
N SER A 62 -15.91 -20.38 -12.96
CA SER A 62 -16.18 -20.23 -11.52
C SER A 62 -17.41 -19.37 -11.22
N THR A 63 -18.12 -18.85 -12.24
CA THR A 63 -19.30 -17.98 -12.05
C THR A 63 -20.66 -18.68 -12.28
N GLU A 64 -20.68 -19.98 -12.62
CA GLU A 64 -21.93 -20.76 -12.75
C GLU A 64 -22.35 -21.52 -11.48
N VAL A 65 -21.62 -21.34 -10.38
CA VAL A 65 -22.09 -21.69 -9.03
C VAL A 65 -21.71 -20.54 -8.12
N LYS A 66 -22.72 -19.78 -7.66
CA LYS A 66 -22.74 -18.83 -6.52
C LYS A 66 -21.43 -18.09 -6.20
N PRO A 67 -21.41 -16.74 -6.23
CA PRO A 67 -20.19 -15.97 -6.04
C PRO A 67 -19.66 -16.20 -4.63
N SER A 68 -18.65 -17.04 -4.49
CA SER A 68 -17.97 -17.25 -3.24
C SER A 68 -16.52 -17.60 -3.52
N ARG A 69 -15.67 -16.67 -3.08
CA ARG A 69 -14.28 -16.88 -2.65
C ARG A 69 -13.20 -16.61 -3.71
N LYS A 70 -12.88 -15.32 -3.86
CA LYS A 70 -11.49 -14.89 -4.07
C LYS A 70 -10.69 -15.05 -2.78
N VAL A 71 -9.46 -15.49 -2.92
CA VAL A 71 -8.46 -15.64 -1.87
C VAL A 71 -7.83 -14.26 -1.60
N LYS A 72 -8.19 -13.67 -0.47
CA LYS A 72 -7.33 -12.92 0.48
C LYS A 72 -6.32 -11.92 -0.10
N ASP A 73 -6.81 -10.79 -0.59
CA ASP A 73 -6.47 -9.52 0.06
C ASP A 73 -7.50 -9.31 1.17
N GLU A 74 -7.12 -8.68 2.27
CA GLU A 74 -7.91 -8.64 3.50
C GLU A 74 -9.37 -8.29 3.23
N GLN A 75 -10.24 -9.17 3.72
CA GLN A 75 -11.70 -9.21 3.62
C GLN A 75 -12.37 -7.92 3.10
N PRO A 76 -13.28 -7.99 2.12
CA PRO A 76 -14.42 -7.09 2.13
C PRO A 76 -15.27 -7.53 3.32
N GLN A 77 -14.89 -7.08 4.52
CA GLN A 77 -15.81 -7.09 5.64
C GLN A 77 -16.96 -6.20 5.21
N ASP A 78 -18.14 -6.74 5.44
CA ASP A 78 -19.42 -6.21 5.04
C ASP A 78 -19.45 -4.70 5.08
N LEU A 79 -20.06 -4.13 4.04
CA LEU A 79 -20.52 -2.75 4.02
C LEU A 79 -21.49 -2.53 5.19
N GLN A 80 -20.98 -2.42 6.41
CA GLN A 80 -21.49 -1.45 7.34
C GLN A 80 -20.94 -0.14 6.81
N THR A 81 -21.66 0.42 5.85
CA THR A 81 -21.68 1.85 5.60
C THR A 81 -22.24 2.47 6.89
N GLY A 82 -21.45 2.42 7.97
CA GLY A 82 -21.55 3.40 9.04
C GLY A 82 -21.25 4.70 8.33
N GLU A 83 -22.31 5.45 8.10
CA GLU A 83 -22.33 6.68 7.34
C GLU A 83 -21.07 7.48 7.64
N LEU A 84 -20.12 7.47 6.69
CA LEU A 84 -18.87 8.20 6.81
C LEU A 84 -19.25 9.67 6.63
N SER A 85 -19.60 10.31 7.73
CA SER A 85 -19.82 11.74 7.79
C SER A 85 -18.46 12.43 7.72
N LEU A 86 -17.95 12.57 6.50
CA LEU A 86 -16.77 13.38 6.20
C LEU A 86 -17.25 14.70 5.61
N THR A 87 -16.66 15.82 6.05
CA THR A 87 -16.90 17.11 5.43
C THR A 87 -16.21 17.17 4.06
N GLU A 88 -16.87 17.78 3.08
CA GLU A 88 -16.19 18.13 1.82
C GLU A 88 -15.17 19.23 2.13
N THR A 89 -13.90 18.85 2.08
CA THR A 89 -12.76 19.76 2.25
C THR A 89 -11.84 19.67 1.03
N ASP A 90 -11.43 20.82 0.50
CA ASP A 90 -10.46 20.89 -0.60
C ASP A 90 -9.01 20.59 -0.15
N ASP A 91 -8.72 20.68 1.16
CA ASP A 91 -7.39 20.39 1.71
C ASP A 91 -7.23 18.89 2.02
N PRO A 92 -6.31 18.16 1.35
CA PRO A 92 -6.08 16.74 1.60
C PRO A 92 -5.64 16.45 3.04
N ARG A 93 -4.97 17.39 3.71
CA ARG A 93 -4.54 17.20 5.11
C ARG A 93 -5.73 17.23 6.07
N ALA A 94 -6.67 18.13 5.84
CA ALA A 94 -7.89 18.23 6.62
C ALA A 94 -8.72 16.94 6.46
N PHE A 95 -8.89 16.49 5.22
CA PHE A 95 -9.57 15.23 4.90
C PHE A 95 -8.97 14.02 5.63
N LEU A 96 -7.63 13.84 5.57
CA LEU A 96 -6.97 12.71 6.23
C LEU A 96 -7.07 12.78 7.76
N THR A 97 -7.10 13.98 8.32
CA THR A 97 -7.27 14.18 9.77
C THR A 97 -8.68 13.79 10.19
N GLU A 98 -9.69 14.17 9.41
CA GLU A 98 -11.08 13.80 9.67
C GLU A 98 -11.31 12.30 9.51
N LEU A 99 -10.76 11.70 8.45
CA LEU A 99 -10.81 10.27 8.18
C LEU A 99 -10.19 9.45 9.34
N MET A 100 -9.09 9.93 9.93
CA MET A 100 -8.47 9.30 11.09
C MET A 100 -9.38 9.33 12.33
N ASN A 101 -10.22 10.35 12.46
CA ASN A 101 -11.12 10.56 13.60
C ASN A 101 -12.52 9.96 13.38
N ALA A 102 -12.90 9.66 12.14
CA ALA A 102 -14.22 9.16 11.79
C ALA A 102 -14.48 7.76 12.40
N GLU A 103 -15.45 7.68 13.32
CA GLU A 103 -15.77 6.43 14.05
C GLU A 103 -16.33 5.31 13.16
N GLY A 104 -16.89 5.64 11.99
CA GLY A 104 -17.35 4.67 10.99
C GLY A 104 -16.25 4.16 10.04
N ALA A 105 -15.05 4.75 10.07
CA ALA A 105 -13.97 4.34 9.16
C ALA A 105 -13.28 3.07 9.66
N ASP A 106 -12.91 2.18 8.74
CA ASP A 106 -12.15 0.98 9.06
C ASP A 106 -10.82 1.34 9.74
N MET A 107 -10.40 0.52 10.70
CA MET A 107 -9.16 0.69 11.45
C MET A 107 -7.94 0.74 10.54
N ARG A 108 -7.91 -0.03 9.44
CA ARG A 108 -6.79 0.02 8.48
C ARG A 108 -6.74 1.34 7.73
N LEU A 109 -7.90 1.85 7.32
CA LEU A 109 -8.01 3.12 6.61
C LEU A 109 -7.55 4.29 7.50
N ARG A 110 -7.90 4.27 8.79
CA ARG A 110 -7.38 5.24 9.78
C ARG A 110 -5.87 5.12 9.94
N LEU A 111 -5.34 3.89 10.01
CA LEU A 111 -3.90 3.65 10.14
C LEU A 111 -3.13 4.19 8.91
N GLU A 112 -3.68 4.01 7.71
CA GLU A 112 -3.09 4.51 6.48
C GLU A 112 -3.10 6.04 6.41
N ALA A 113 -4.22 6.67 6.79
CA ALA A 113 -4.32 8.13 6.91
C ALA A 113 -3.29 8.68 7.91
N ALA A 114 -3.18 8.07 9.08
CA ALA A 114 -2.19 8.43 10.09
C ALA A 114 -0.76 8.30 9.57
N LYS A 115 -0.42 7.18 8.90
CA LYS A 115 0.89 6.97 8.29
C LYS A 115 1.24 8.04 7.26
N THR A 116 0.25 8.46 6.47
CA THR A 116 0.42 9.50 5.46
C THR A 116 0.60 10.88 6.08
N LEU A 117 -0.05 11.15 7.22
CA LEU A 117 0.07 12.41 7.95
C LEU A 117 1.38 12.53 8.75
N MET A 118 1.96 11.40 9.19
CA MET A 118 3.15 11.38 10.05
C MET A 118 4.33 12.26 9.56
N PRO A 119 4.74 12.22 8.27
CA PRO A 119 5.84 13.06 7.78
C PRO A 119 5.57 14.56 7.80
N TYR A 120 4.28 14.95 7.82
CA TYR A 120 3.84 16.34 7.75
C TYR A 120 3.50 16.93 9.13
N SER A 121 3.11 16.10 10.10
CA SER A 121 2.88 16.52 11.49
C SER A 121 4.17 16.56 12.30
N HIS A 122 5.00 15.54 12.13
CA HIS A 122 6.35 15.49 12.65
C HIS A 122 7.26 15.63 11.44
N GLY A 123 7.63 16.88 11.12
CA GLY A 123 8.65 17.15 10.11
C GLY A 123 9.81 16.18 10.31
N LYS A 124 10.33 15.61 9.22
CA LYS A 124 11.40 14.60 9.28
C LYS A 124 12.40 15.02 10.34
N VAL A 125 12.58 14.19 11.37
CA VAL A 125 13.48 14.51 12.49
C VAL A 125 14.89 14.83 12.01
N ALA A 126 15.26 14.37 10.81
CA ALA A 126 16.49 14.70 10.11
C ALA A 126 16.60 16.16 9.61
N ASP A 127 15.48 16.81 9.27
CA ASP A 127 15.44 18.18 8.72
C ASP A 127 15.32 19.27 9.80
N GLN A 128 14.87 18.94 11.02
CA GLN A 128 15.08 19.83 12.17
C GLN A 128 16.57 19.82 12.50
N GLY A 129 17.29 20.88 12.10
CA GLY A 129 18.71 21.01 12.37
C GLY A 129 18.99 20.90 13.87
N LYS A 130 20.19 20.42 14.22
CA LYS A 130 20.65 20.30 15.63
C LYS A 130 20.52 21.60 16.43
N LYS A 131 20.33 22.75 15.78
CA LYS A 131 20.07 24.05 16.40
C LYS A 131 18.60 24.22 16.82
N GLU A 132 17.63 23.90 15.95
CA GLU A 132 16.21 23.97 16.31
C GLU A 132 15.87 23.00 17.44
N GLN A 133 16.37 21.77 17.38
CA GLN A 133 16.13 20.76 18.42
C GLN A 133 16.64 21.22 19.80
N LYS A 134 17.83 21.84 19.86
CA LYS A 134 18.38 22.40 21.10
C LYS A 134 17.55 23.57 21.62
N ALA A 135 17.07 24.44 20.74
CA ALA A 135 16.24 25.58 21.12
C ALA A 135 14.87 25.12 21.65
N GLU A 136 14.28 24.10 21.05
CA GLU A 136 12.99 23.56 21.46
C GLU A 136 13.10 22.77 22.78
N ALA A 137 14.14 21.96 22.94
CA ALA A 137 14.47 21.31 24.22
C ALA A 137 14.69 22.33 25.34
N ALA A 138 15.41 23.42 25.07
CA ALA A 138 15.62 24.50 26.03
C ALA A 138 14.30 25.19 26.43
N LYS A 139 13.40 25.45 25.46
CA LYS A 139 12.08 26.03 25.72
C LYS A 139 11.19 25.12 26.57
N GLN A 140 11.24 23.80 26.37
CA GLN A 140 10.46 22.86 27.19
C GLN A 140 10.97 22.82 28.63
N VAL A 141 12.29 22.80 28.84
CA VAL A 141 12.89 22.85 30.19
C VAL A 141 12.61 24.19 30.88
N ALA A 142 12.62 25.31 30.12
CA ALA A 142 12.30 26.64 30.63
C ALA A 142 10.83 26.81 31.04
N LYS A 143 9.91 25.94 30.61
CA LYS A 143 8.50 25.92 31.07
C LYS A 143 8.29 25.11 32.36
N GLY A 144 9.30 24.37 32.80
CA GLY A 144 9.24 23.54 34.01
C GLY A 144 9.61 24.29 35.28
N LYS A 145 10.14 23.56 36.27
CA LYS A 145 10.52 24.06 37.60
C LYS A 145 11.47 25.29 37.61
N TYR A 146 12.12 25.59 36.49
CA TYR A 146 13.04 26.72 36.31
C TYR A 146 12.45 27.88 35.48
N SER A 147 11.12 27.94 35.32
CA SER A 147 10.47 29.06 34.63
C SER A 147 10.76 30.39 35.32
N GLN A 148 11.02 31.43 34.54
CA GLN A 148 11.21 32.79 35.06
C GLN A 148 10.01 33.20 35.91
N GLY A 149 10.23 33.34 37.22
CA GLY A 149 9.20 33.79 38.17
C GLY A 149 8.73 35.20 37.82
N LYS A 150 7.49 35.53 38.21
CA LYS A 150 6.92 36.86 37.97
C LYS A 150 7.85 37.95 38.53
N PRO A 151 8.12 39.04 37.79
CA PRO A 151 9.00 40.10 38.27
C PRO A 151 8.45 40.76 39.54
N PRO A 152 9.32 41.23 40.45
CA PRO A 152 8.88 41.85 41.70
C PRO A 152 8.08 43.11 41.42
N LEU A 153 6.95 43.28 42.11
CA LEU A 153 6.09 44.45 42.00
C LEU A 153 6.84 45.69 42.50
N SER A 154 7.11 46.64 41.60
CA SER A 154 7.65 47.95 41.98
C SER A 154 6.55 48.76 42.65
N VAL A 155 6.52 48.75 43.97
CA VAL A 155 5.67 49.67 44.74
C VAL A 155 6.36 51.03 44.76
N VAL A 156 6.14 51.86 43.74
CA VAL A 156 6.43 53.30 43.82
C VAL A 156 5.15 53.96 44.29
N LYS A 157 5.14 54.36 45.56
CA LYS A 157 4.05 55.12 46.18
C LYS A 157 4.41 56.59 46.06
N ASN A 158 3.65 57.34 45.25
CA ASN A 158 3.62 58.81 45.28
C ASN A 158 2.63 59.26 46.35
#